data_AF-A0A820Q585-F1
#
_entry.id   AF-A0A820Q585-F1
#
_cell.length_a   1.000
_cell.length_b   1.000
_cell.length_c   1.000
_cell.angle_alpha   90.00
_cell.angle_beta   90.00
_cell.angle_gamma   90.00
#
_symmetry.space_group_name_H-M   'P 1'
#
loop_
_entity.id
_entity.type
_entity.pdbx_description
1 polymer ?
#
loop_
_entity_poly.entity_id
_entity_poly.type
_entity_poly.pdbx_seq_one_letter_code
_entity_poly.pdbx_strand_id
1 'polypeptide(L)'
;MIEKGIRGGISTITHRYAKANNPYIPNDYDENKPNSYISYLDANNLYGWAMSQSLPTGNFKWSRKDINAILETTNNSKKGYILEVDLEYPKELHALHND
;
A
#
# COMPACT_ATOMS: atom_id res chain seq x y z
N MET A 1 6.38 -12.96 17.10
CA MET A 1 5.34 -12.48 16.18
C MET A 1 5.60 -11.04 15.77
N ILE A 2 5.54 -10.08 16.71
CA ILE A 2 5.62 -8.63 16.39
C ILE A 2 6.95 -8.22 15.76
N GLU A 3 8.07 -8.48 16.42
CA GLU A 3 9.40 -8.07 15.90
C GLU A 3 9.73 -8.74 14.56
N LYS A 4 9.33 -10.01 14.39
CA LYS A 4 9.49 -10.74 13.12
C LYS A 4 8.68 -10.12 11.97
N GLY A 5 7.64 -9.35 12.29
CA GLY A 5 6.81 -8.63 11.32
C GLY A 5 7.34 -7.25 10.94
N ILE A 6 8.37 -6.74 11.62
CA ILE A 6 8.94 -5.42 11.32
C ILE A 6 9.60 -5.46 9.94
N ARG A 7 9.24 -4.49 9.09
CA ARG A 7 9.80 -4.26 7.75
C ARG A 7 10.18 -2.79 7.62
N GLY A 8 11.13 -2.52 6.72
CA GLY A 8 11.50 -1.15 6.35
C GLY A 8 10.53 -0.54 5.34
N GLY A 9 10.99 0.51 4.64
CA GLY A 9 10.24 1.13 3.56
C GLY A 9 9.99 0.17 2.39
N ILE A 10 8.86 0.34 1.71
CA ILE A 10 8.53 -0.39 0.49
C ILE A 10 9.32 0.23 -0.65
N SER A 11 10.11 -0.59 -1.35
CA SER A 11 10.78 -0.23 -2.61
C SER A 11 10.40 -1.27 -3.65
N THR A 12 9.60 -0.86 -4.63
CA THR A 12 9.04 -1.76 -5.64
C THR A 12 9.00 -1.08 -7.00
N ILE A 13 9.17 -1.88 -8.05
CA ILE A 13 8.97 -1.49 -9.44
C ILE A 13 7.86 -2.39 -9.97
N THR A 14 6.65 -1.85 -10.08
CA THR A 14 5.48 -2.61 -10.59
C THR A 14 5.49 -2.67 -12.11
N HIS A 15 5.91 -1.59 -12.79
CA HIS A 15 6.01 -1.53 -14.24
C HIS A 15 7.42 -1.11 -14.65
N ARG A 16 8.09 -1.93 -15.48
CA ARG A 16 9.53 -1.75 -15.79
C ARG A 16 9.84 -0.52 -16.64
N TYR A 17 8.91 -0.10 -17.48
CA TYR A 17 9.13 1.02 -18.40
C TYR A 17 7.82 1.72 -18.74
N ALA A 18 7.71 3.01 -18.42
CA ALA A 18 6.61 3.85 -18.86
C ALA A 18 7.15 5.05 -19.64
N LYS A 19 6.49 5.40 -20.76
CA LYS A 19 6.72 6.64 -21.51
C LYS A 19 5.40 7.37 -21.65
N ALA A 20 5.36 8.61 -21.14
CA ALA A 20 4.23 9.50 -21.34
C ALA A 20 4.32 10.22 -22.69
N ASN A 21 3.17 10.38 -23.35
CA ASN A 21 3.00 11.26 -24.50
C ASN A 21 2.64 12.67 -24.01
N ASN A 22 3.66 13.42 -23.58
CA ASN A 22 3.47 14.71 -22.94
C ASN A 22 3.69 15.87 -23.93
N PRO A 23 2.67 16.71 -24.22
CA PRO A 23 2.80 17.82 -25.17
C PRO A 23 3.82 18.90 -24.75
N TYR A 24 4.22 18.92 -23.47
CA TYR A 24 5.26 19.83 -22.97
C TYR A 24 6.69 19.35 -23.28
N ILE A 25 6.87 18.18 -23.90
CA ILE A 25 8.16 17.62 -24.30
C ILE A 25 8.18 17.45 -25.84
N PRO A 26 8.46 18.53 -26.61
CA PRO A 26 8.17 18.58 -28.05
C PRO A 26 8.94 17.55 -28.87
N ASN A 27 10.15 17.19 -28.47
CA ASN A 27 11.01 16.25 -29.21
C ASN A 27 10.51 14.79 -29.15
N ASP A 28 9.60 14.47 -28.22
CA ASP A 28 9.11 13.11 -27.96
C ASP A 28 7.59 12.99 -28.07
N TYR A 29 6.89 14.10 -28.36
CA TYR A 29 5.44 14.16 -28.46
C TYR A 29 4.93 13.69 -29.82
N ASP A 30 3.84 12.92 -29.80
CA ASP A 30 3.15 12.41 -30.98
C ASP A 30 1.70 12.90 -30.96
N GLU A 31 1.36 13.78 -31.90
CA GLU A 31 0.02 14.38 -32.01
C GLU A 31 -1.09 13.37 -32.35
N ASN A 32 -0.72 12.19 -32.86
CA ASN A 32 -1.66 11.13 -33.20
C ASN A 32 -1.98 10.22 -32.00
N LYS A 33 -1.34 10.44 -30.84
CA LYS A 33 -1.57 9.66 -29.62
C LYS A 33 -2.25 10.51 -28.56
N PRO A 34 -3.08 9.90 -27.68
CA PRO A 34 -3.64 10.60 -26.53
C PRO A 34 -2.53 11.18 -25.63
N ASN A 35 -2.81 12.33 -25.03
CA ASN A 35 -1.91 12.93 -24.04
C ASN A 35 -1.82 12.05 -22.79
N SER A 36 -0.62 11.89 -22.26
CA SER A 36 -0.39 11.19 -20.99
C SER A 36 0.78 11.83 -20.23
N TYR A 37 0.82 11.57 -18.92
CA TYR A 37 1.77 12.20 -18.00
C TYR A 37 2.27 11.15 -17.00
N ILE A 38 3.52 11.32 -16.55
CA ILE A 38 4.08 10.57 -15.42
C ILE A 38 4.10 11.52 -14.23
N SER A 39 3.45 11.14 -13.14
CA SER A 39 3.43 11.92 -11.90
C SER A 39 4.46 11.40 -10.93
N TYR A 40 5.23 12.32 -10.33
CA TYR A 40 6.09 12.04 -9.18
C TYR A 40 5.42 12.62 -7.94
N LEU A 41 5.05 11.76 -7.00
CA LEU A 41 4.42 12.12 -5.74
C LEU A 41 5.35 11.74 -4.59
N ASP A 42 5.54 12.66 -3.65
CA ASP A 42 6.35 12.45 -2.46
C ASP A 42 5.59 12.90 -1.22
N ALA A 43 5.64 12.10 -0.17
CA ALA A 43 4.98 12.39 1.09
C ALA A 43 5.92 13.15 2.02
N ASN A 44 5.63 14.43 2.27
CA ASN A 44 6.35 15.23 3.25
C ASN A 44 6.19 14.64 4.65
N ASN A 45 7.31 14.21 5.26
CA ASN A 45 7.35 13.65 6.62
C ASN A 45 6.45 12.41 6.82
N LEU A 46 6.56 11.41 5.94
CA LEU A 46 5.76 10.18 5.98
C LEU A 46 5.74 9.50 7.36
N TYR A 47 6.90 9.29 7.99
CA TYR A 47 6.96 8.66 9.31
C TYR A 47 6.36 9.53 10.41
N GLY A 48 6.53 10.85 10.37
CA GLY A 48 5.90 11.75 11.34
C GLY A 48 4.37 11.73 11.24
N TRP A 49 3.84 11.70 10.01
CA TRP A 49 2.40 11.51 9.79
C TRP A 49 1.90 10.17 10.33
N ALA A 50 2.64 9.08 10.08
CA ALA A 50 2.32 7.75 10.60
C ALA A 50 2.36 7.71 12.14
N MET A 51 3.34 8.38 12.75
CA MET A 51 3.44 8.53 14.21
C MET A 51 2.31 9.35 14.83
N SER A 52 1.60 10.13 14.03
CA SER A 52 0.43 10.90 14.47
C SER A 52 -0.87 10.08 14.47
N GLN A 53 -0.82 8.84 13.95
CA GLN A 53 -1.95 7.91 13.94
C GLN A 53 -2.06 7.15 15.27
N SER A 54 -3.16 6.43 15.46
CA SER A 54 -3.30 5.53 16.62
C SER A 54 -2.32 4.36 16.51
N LEU A 55 -1.37 4.27 17.45
CA LEU A 55 -0.32 3.25 17.46
C LEU A 55 -0.44 2.33 18.69
N PRO A 56 -0.12 1.03 18.55
CA PRO A 56 -0.10 0.12 19.68
C PRO A 56 1.08 0.45 20.60
N THR A 57 0.79 0.70 21.88
CA THR A 57 1.81 1.06 22.89
C THR A 57 2.15 -0.06 23.87
N GLY A 58 1.33 -1.13 23.95
CA GLY A 58 1.56 -2.24 24.86
C GLY A 58 0.34 -3.13 25.09
N ASN A 59 0.37 -3.92 26.17
CA ASN A 59 -0.70 -4.86 26.58
C ASN A 59 -1.07 -5.90 25.51
N PHE A 60 -0.07 -6.36 24.76
CA PHE A 60 -0.24 -7.41 23.76
C PHE A 60 -0.67 -8.71 24.42
N LYS A 61 -1.78 -9.29 23.93
CA LYS A 61 -2.30 -10.57 24.38
C LYS A 61 -2.99 -11.31 23.25
N TRP A 62 -2.93 -12.63 23.30
CA TRP A 62 -3.70 -13.47 22.39
C TRP A 62 -5.20 -13.29 22.63
N SER A 63 -5.96 -13.27 21.53
CA SER A 63 -7.42 -13.13 21.54
C SER A 63 -8.03 -14.16 20.61
N ARG A 64 -9.18 -14.74 21.00
CA ARG A 64 -9.96 -15.68 20.17
C ARG A 64 -11.16 -15.00 19.53
N LYS A 65 -11.00 -13.75 19.09
CA LYS A 65 -12.10 -13.01 18.45
C LYS A 65 -12.37 -13.52 17.04
N ASP A 66 -13.65 -13.45 16.66
CA ASP A 66 -14.08 -13.69 15.29
C ASP A 66 -13.54 -12.61 14.34
N ILE A 67 -13.20 -13.01 13.10
CA ILE A 67 -12.61 -12.12 12.10
C ILE A 67 -13.55 -10.98 11.70
N ASN A 68 -14.87 -11.22 11.64
CA ASN A 68 -15.83 -10.18 11.26
C ASN A 68 -15.85 -9.06 12.31
N ALA A 69 -15.83 -9.44 13.59
CA ALA A 69 -15.74 -8.47 14.68
C ALA A 69 -14.40 -7.69 14.69
N ILE A 70 -13.33 -8.25 14.12
CA ILE A 70 -12.05 -7.54 13.93
C ILE A 70 -12.19 -6.53 12.79
N LEU A 71 -12.77 -6.93 11.66
CA LEU A 71 -12.95 -6.09 10.47
C LEU A 71 -13.87 -4.88 10.73
N GLU A 72 -14.81 -4.99 11.65
CA GLU A 72 -15.69 -3.89 12.09
C GLU A 72 -14.98 -2.87 13.02
N THR A 73 -13.74 -3.13 13.44
CA THR A 73 -13.01 -2.24 14.35
C THR A 73 -12.54 -0.97 13.63
N THR A 74 -12.83 0.20 14.21
CA THR A 74 -12.41 1.49 13.64
C THR A 74 -10.91 1.74 13.86
N ASN A 75 -10.30 2.53 12.96
CA ASN A 75 -8.87 2.88 13.02
C ASN A 75 -8.44 3.57 14.32
N ASN A 76 -9.36 4.26 15.00
CA ASN A 76 -9.12 4.99 16.25
C ASN A 76 -9.64 4.24 17.49
N SER A 77 -9.94 2.94 17.36
CA SER A 77 -10.35 2.10 18.47
C SER A 77 -9.27 2.05 19.56
N LYS A 78 -9.70 1.98 20.83
CA LYS A 78 -8.80 1.78 21.98
C LYS A 78 -8.06 0.44 21.94
N LYS A 79 -8.54 -0.53 21.14
CA LYS A 79 -7.95 -1.85 20.96
C LYS A 79 -7.79 -2.13 19.47
N GLY A 80 -6.56 -2.38 19.04
CA GLY A 80 -6.24 -2.90 17.71
C GLY A 80 -5.96 -4.40 17.72
N TYR A 81 -5.79 -4.98 16.53
CA TYR A 81 -5.51 -6.39 16.33
C TYR A 81 -4.36 -6.57 15.35
N ILE A 82 -3.54 -7.59 15.57
CA ILE A 82 -2.48 -8.02 14.66
C ILE A 82 -2.81 -9.47 14.33
N LEU A 83 -2.87 -9.79 13.04
CA LEU A 83 -3.27 -11.10 12.56
C LEU A 83 -2.07 -11.80 11.92
N GLU A 84 -1.89 -13.05 12.29
CA GLU A 84 -1.01 -13.99 11.62
C GLU A 84 -1.92 -14.97 10.87
N VAL A 85 -1.90 -14.90 9.54
CA VAL A 85 -2.84 -15.61 8.66
C VAL A 85 -2.10 -16.16 7.46
N ASP A 86 -2.62 -17.27 6.93
CA ASP A 86 -2.28 -17.75 5.60
C ASP A 86 -3.20 -17.06 4.59
N LEU A 87 -2.62 -16.56 3.50
CA LEU A 87 -3.36 -15.90 2.43
C LEU A 87 -3.19 -16.70 1.14
N GLU A 88 -4.30 -16.92 0.45
CA GLU A 88 -4.31 -17.46 -0.91
C GLU A 88 -4.68 -16.35 -1.89
N TYR A 89 -3.92 -16.23 -2.98
CA TYR A 89 -4.18 -15.27 -4.03
C TYR A 89 -4.78 -15.97 -5.27
N PRO A 90 -6.06 -15.71 -5.61
CA PRO A 90 -6.78 -16.47 -6.63
C PRO A 90 -6.10 -16.45 -8.00
N LYS A 91 -5.93 -17.62 -8.62
CA LYS A 91 -5.18 -17.79 -9.89
C LYS A 91 -5.81 -17.03 -11.05
N GLU A 92 -7.14 -16.97 -11.07
CA GLU A 92 -7.92 -16.24 -12.06
C GLU A 92 -7.61 -14.73 -12.09
N LEU A 93 -7.13 -14.16 -10.98
CA LEU A 93 -6.73 -12.75 -10.90
C LEU A 93 -5.30 -12.50 -11.35
N HIS A 94 -4.48 -13.55 -11.51
CA HIS A 94 -3.06 -13.39 -11.81
C HIS A 94 -2.86 -12.67 -13.14
N ALA A 95 -3.53 -13.11 -14.20
CA ALA A 95 -3.42 -12.49 -15.52
C ALA A 95 -3.98 -11.07 -15.56
N LEU A 96 -5.07 -10.80 -14.84
CA LEU A 96 -5.69 -9.48 -14.79
C LEU A 96 -4.82 -8.44 -14.07
N HIS A 97 -4.14 -8.87 -13.00
CA HIS A 97 -3.26 -8.01 -12.19
C HIS A 97 -1.78 -8.19 -12.53
N ASN A 98 -1.48 -8.77 -13.70
CA ASN A 98 -0.13 -8.85 -14.22
C ASN A 98 0.16 -7.57 -15.00
N ASP A 99 0.79 -6.60 -14.33
CA ASP A 99 1.21 -5.29 -14.86
C ASP A 99 2.33 -5.37 -15.93
#